data_AF-A0A269PU56-F1
#
_entry.id   AF-A0A269PU56-F1
#
_cell.length_a   1.000
_cell.length_b   1.000
_cell.length_c   1.000
_cell.angle_alpha   90.00
_cell.angle_beta   90.00
_cell.angle_gamma   90.00
#
_symmetry.space_group_name_H-M   'P 1'
#
loop_
_entity.id
_entity.type
_entity.pdbx_description
1 polymer ?
#
loop_
_entity_poly.entity_id
_entity_poly.type
_entity_poly.pdbx_seq_one_letter_code
_entity_poly.pdbx_strand_id
1 'polypeptide(L)'
;MVKYDLTHYQCPQFFVQFKYQLKLALINKEQEKGLDTITFLILSNSDIKDIERYLIFHKFKYQIQNCDSNNELIINLVRGNI
;
A
#
# COMPACT_ATOMS: atom_id res chain seq x y z
N MET A 1 -12.03 -2.68 -4.61
CA MET A 1 -10.95 -1.80 -4.10
C MET A 1 -11.00 -1.80 -2.59
N VAL A 2 -9.88 -2.01 -1.90
CA VAL A 2 -9.81 -2.01 -0.43
C VAL A 2 -8.98 -0.82 0.03
N LYS A 3 -9.42 -0.14 1.10
CA LYS A 3 -8.74 1.02 1.69
C LYS A 3 -8.37 0.73 3.14
N TYR A 4 -7.14 1.05 3.52
CA TYR A 4 -6.64 0.92 4.89
C TYR A 4 -6.11 2.25 5.38
N ASP A 5 -6.46 2.60 6.62
CA ASP A 5 -5.94 3.79 7.28
C ASP A 5 -4.69 3.44 8.09
N LEU A 6 -3.57 4.06 7.75
CA LEU A 6 -2.30 3.92 8.47
C LEU A 6 -1.89 5.19 9.23
N THR A 7 -2.72 6.24 9.23
CA THR A 7 -2.39 7.54 9.84
C THR A 7 -2.12 7.46 11.35
N HIS A 8 -2.66 6.44 12.02
CA HIS A 8 -2.46 6.20 13.44
C HIS A 8 -1.16 5.48 13.79
N TYR A 9 -0.43 4.93 12.82
CA TYR A 9 0.78 4.17 13.09
C TYR A 9 2.03 5.01 12.86
N GLN A 10 3.00 4.89 13.78
CA GLN A 10 4.32 5.47 13.66
C GLN A 10 5.37 4.41 13.31
N CYS A 11 6.55 4.82 12.84
CA CYS A 11 7.66 3.90 12.62
C CYS A 11 8.06 3.24 13.97
N PRO A 12 8.30 1.90 14.01
CA PRO A 12 8.31 0.94 12.91
C PRO A 12 6.96 0.27 12.61
N GLN A 13 5.95 0.47 13.46
CA GLN A 13 4.63 -0.15 13.32
C GLN A 13 3.97 0.17 11.97
N PHE A 14 4.17 1.39 11.47
CA PHE A 14 3.72 1.83 10.16
C PHE A 14 4.10 0.87 9.03
N PHE A 15 5.39 0.52 8.93
CA PHE A 15 5.88 -0.40 7.90
C PHE A 15 5.41 -1.84 8.11
N VAL A 16 5.29 -2.27 9.37
CA VAL A 16 4.78 -3.61 9.71
C VAL A 16 3.32 -3.76 9.29
N GLN A 17 2.49 -2.77 9.61
CA GLN A 17 1.06 -2.76 9.26
C GLN A 17 0.87 -2.70 7.75
N PHE A 18 1.63 -1.83 7.06
CA PHE A 18 1.66 -1.80 5.61
C PHE A 18 1.91 -3.19 4.99
N LYS A 19 2.99 -3.88 5.43
CA LYS A 19 3.32 -5.22 4.90
C LYS A 19 2.25 -6.25 5.20
N TYR A 20 1.68 -6.22 6.41
CA TYR A 20 0.65 -7.16 6.82
C TYR A 20 -0.60 -7.02 5.95
N GLN A 21 -1.12 -5.80 5.79
CA GLN A 21 -2.31 -5.53 4.99
C GLN A 21 -2.10 -5.81 3.50
N LEU A 22 -0.92 -5.46 2.96
CA LEU A 22 -0.57 -5.78 1.57
C LEU A 22 -0.56 -7.30 1.34
N LYS A 23 -0.01 -8.08 2.28
CA LYS A 23 -0.02 -9.55 2.20
C LYS A 23 -1.43 -10.12 2.21
N LEU A 24 -2.30 -9.63 3.10
CA LEU A 24 -3.70 -10.06 3.14
C LEU A 24 -4.42 -9.75 1.82
N ALA A 25 -4.23 -8.57 1.26
CA ALA A 25 -4.85 -8.19 0.00
C ALA A 25 -4.37 -9.05 -1.18
N LEU A 26 -3.12 -9.49 -1.19
CA LEU A 26 -2.61 -10.43 -2.19
C LEU A 26 -3.26 -11.80 -2.06
N ILE A 27 -3.37 -12.34 -0.85
CA ILE A 27 -4.04 -13.62 -0.58
C ILE A 27 -5.51 -13.54 -1.02
N ASN A 28 -6.20 -12.45 -0.64
CA ASN A 28 -7.61 -12.26 -0.98
C ASN A 28 -7.80 -12.06 -2.49
N LYS A 29 -6.89 -11.40 -3.20
CA LYS A 29 -6.93 -11.29 -4.67
C LYS A 29 -6.88 -12.67 -5.35
N GLU A 30 -6.07 -13.60 -4.84
CA GLU A 30 -5.98 -14.95 -5.40
C GLU A 30 -7.30 -15.72 -5.22
N GLN A 31 -8.04 -15.44 -4.14
CA GLN A 31 -9.30 -16.08 -3.81
C GLN A 31 -10.53 -15.38 -4.44
N GLU A 32 -10.51 -14.06 -4.53
CA GLU A 32 -11.59 -13.22 -5.06
C GLU A 32 -11.15 -12.51 -6.34
N LYS A 33 -11.71 -12.94 -7.48
CA LYS A 33 -11.58 -12.27 -8.77
C LYS A 33 -12.25 -10.89 -8.73
N GLY A 34 -11.53 -9.87 -8.26
CA GLY A 34 -12.02 -8.48 -8.29
C GLY A 34 -11.18 -7.46 -7.56
N LEU A 35 -10.16 -7.87 -6.77
CA LEU A 35 -9.28 -6.91 -6.09
C LEU A 35 -8.04 -6.59 -6.93
N ASP A 36 -8.13 -5.52 -7.72
CA ASP A 36 -7.00 -5.05 -8.53
C ASP A 36 -6.15 -3.97 -7.86
N THR A 37 -6.72 -3.26 -6.88
CA THR A 37 -6.07 -2.16 -6.19
C THR A 37 -6.32 -2.15 -4.69
N ILE A 38 -5.28 -1.77 -3.94
CA ILE A 38 -5.32 -1.46 -2.52
C ILE A 38 -4.87 0.00 -2.32
N THR A 39 -5.52 0.72 -1.42
CA THR A 39 -5.18 2.10 -1.08
C THR A 39 -4.83 2.21 0.39
N PHE A 40 -3.74 2.89 0.71
CA PHE A 40 -3.32 3.20 2.06
C PHE A 40 -3.41 4.71 2.29
N LEU A 41 -4.17 5.11 3.31
CA LEU A 41 -4.17 6.50 3.79
C LEU A 41 -3.01 6.68 4.76
N ILE A 42 -2.16 7.67 4.53
CA ILE A 42 -0.96 7.95 5.32
C ILE A 42 -0.91 9.45 5.64
N LEU A 43 -0.26 9.85 6.73
CA LEU A 43 -0.08 11.29 6.99
C LEU A 43 0.87 11.88 5.94
N SER A 44 0.62 13.11 5.52
CA SER A 44 1.42 13.80 4.50
C SER A 44 2.91 13.91 4.83
N ASN A 45 3.24 13.95 6.12
CA ASN A 45 4.60 14.03 6.66
C ASN A 45 5.23 12.67 7.02
N SER A 46 4.56 11.54 6.73
CA SER A 46 5.11 10.20 7.03
C SER A 46 6.31 9.89 6.13
N ASP A 47 7.39 9.37 6.72
CA ASP A 47 8.49 8.82 5.92
C ASP A 47 8.08 7.46 5.32
N ILE A 48 7.93 7.44 3.99
CA ILE A 48 7.53 6.25 3.23
C ILE A 48 8.69 5.60 2.47
N LYS A 49 9.94 6.02 2.66
CA LYS A 49 11.07 5.49 1.89
C LYS A 49 11.20 3.97 2.00
N ASP A 50 10.92 3.40 3.17
CA ASP A 50 10.92 1.95 3.37
C ASP A 50 9.82 1.25 2.58
N ILE A 51 8.64 1.87 2.49
CA ILE A 51 7.53 1.38 1.68
C ILE A 51 7.89 1.44 0.20
N GLU A 52 8.41 2.57 -0.29
CA GLU A 52 8.81 2.72 -1.70
C GLU A 52 9.89 1.70 -2.08
N ARG A 53 10.93 1.55 -1.24
CA ARG A 53 11.98 0.54 -1.43
C ARG A 53 11.40 -0.87 -1.51
N TYR A 54 10.47 -1.21 -0.62
CA TYR A 54 9.79 -2.50 -0.63
C TYR A 54 8.99 -2.71 -1.92
N LEU A 55 8.18 -1.72 -2.33
CA LEU A 55 7.35 -1.79 -3.53
C LEU A 55 8.19 -1.95 -4.80
N ILE A 56 9.27 -1.19 -4.92
CA ILE A 56 10.20 -1.26 -6.06
C ILE A 56 10.88 -2.63 -6.11
N PHE A 57 11.41 -3.11 -4.97
CA PHE A 57 12.07 -4.41 -4.89
C PHE A 57 11.15 -5.56 -5.31
N HIS A 58 9.87 -5.49 -4.93
CA HIS A 58 8.86 -6.49 -5.29
C HIS A 58 8.13 -6.21 -6.62
N LYS A 59 8.54 -5.18 -7.37
CA LYS A 59 7.99 -4.78 -8.68
C LYS A 59 6.48 -4.45 -8.65
N PHE A 60 6.01 -3.87 -7.54
CA PHE A 60 4.65 -3.33 -7.47
C PHE A 60 4.56 -2.02 -8.24
N LYS A 61 3.47 -1.84 -8.99
CA LYS A 61 3.10 -0.53 -9.54
C LYS A 61 2.31 0.22 -8.47
N TYR A 62 2.68 1.47 -8.21
CA TYR A 62 1.99 2.31 -7.24
C TYR A 62 1.94 3.77 -7.70
N GLN A 63 1.02 4.52 -7.12
CA GLN A 63 0.90 5.97 -7.26
C GLN A 63 0.67 6.57 -5.87
N ILE A 64 1.14 7.79 -5.67
CA ILE A 64 0.89 8.57 -4.45
C ILE A 64 0.07 9.79 -4.86
N GLN A 65 -1.09 9.96 -4.26
CA GLN A 65 -1.91 11.16 -4.41
C GLN A 65 -1.81 11.97 -3.13
N ASN A 66 -1.36 13.22 -3.24
CA ASN A 66 -1.26 14.11 -2.09
C ASN A 66 -2.61 14.82 -1.92
N CYS A 67 -3.23 14.66 -0.76
CA CYS A 67 -4.39 15.43 -0.32
C CYS A 67 -3.95 16.35 0.83
N ASP A 68 -4.65 17.46 1.06
CA ASP A 68 -4.24 18.57 1.94
C ASP A 68 -3.54 18.13 3.25
N SER A 69 -4.12 17.16 3.97
CA SER A 69 -3.57 16.67 5.25
C SER A 69 -2.95 15.26 5.18
N ASN A 70 -3.28 14.46 4.16
CA ASN A 70 -2.96 13.03 4.07
C ASN A 70 -2.57 12.66 2.64
N ASN A 71 -1.70 11.66 2.47
CA ASN A 71 -1.46 11.08 1.15
C ASN A 71 -2.22 9.76 1.01
N GLU A 72 -2.61 9.43 -0.22
CA GLU A 72 -3.13 8.12 -0.60
C GLU A 72 -2.08 7.38 -1.42
N LEU A 73 -1.56 6.30 -0.85
CA LEU A 73 -0.69 5.36 -1.55
C LEU A 73 -1.54 4.26 -2.17
N ILE A 74 -1.70 4.28 -3.49
CA ILE A 74 -2.53 3.35 -4.24
C ILE A 74 -1.61 2.35 -4.94
N ILE A 75 -1.77 1.07 -4.66
CA ILE A 75 -0.94 -0.02 -5.19
C ILE A 75 -1.79 -0.93 -6.07
N ASN A 76 -1.27 -1.23 -7.26
CA ASN A 76 -1.84 -2.19 -8.18
C ASN A 76 -1.34 -3.60 -7.82
N LEU A 77 -2.30 -4.50 -7.58
CA LEU A 77 -2.05 -5.89 -7.20
C LEU A 77 -1.96 -6.85 -8.41
N VAL A 78 -2.20 -6.36 -9.63
CA VAL A 78 -1.97 -7.13 -10.85
C VAL A 78 -0.46 -7.21 -11.08
N ARG A 79 0.12 -8.40 -10.86
CA ARG A 79 1.49 -8.66 -11.31
C ARG A 79 1.51 -8.52 -12.83
N GLY A 80 2.32 -7.61 -13.35
CA GLY A 80 2.62 -7.59 -14.78
C GLY A 80 3.31 -8.90 -15.14
N ASN A 81 2.74 -9.66 -16.07
CA ASN A 81 3.48 -10.69 -16.77
C ASN A 81 4.67 -9.99 -17.44
N ILE A 82 5.89 -10.40 -17.09
CA ILE A 82 7.07 -10.19 -17.94
C ILE A 82 7.11 -11.39 -18.88
#